data_AF-A0A7X7BBA7-F1
#
_entry.id   AF-A0A7X7BBA7-F1
#
_cell.length_a   1.000
_cell.length_b   1.000
_cell.length_c   1.000
_cell.angle_alpha   90.00
_cell.angle_beta   90.00
_cell.angle_gamma   90.00
#
_symmetry.space_group_name_H-M   'P 1'
#
loop_
_entity.id
_entity.type
_entity.pdbx_description
1 polymer ?
#
loop_
_entity_poly.entity_id
_entity_poly.type
_entity_poly.pdbx_seq_one_letter_code
_entity_poly.pdbx_strand_id
1 'polypeptide(L)'
;MSTELLLLSDIDKLGKAGDVVKVADGYARNYLLPQDLAAPVSKHALRRLEKLRKEREEVSRIQLAEAKEKASKLDNASVTLRAKTV
;
A
#
# COMPACT_ATOMS: atom_id res chain seq x y z
N MET A 1 5.97 -24.53 -17.44
CA MET A 1 6.74 -23.97 -16.31
C MET A 1 6.11 -22.66 -15.88
N SER A 2 6.01 -22.43 -14.58
CA SER A 2 5.32 -21.26 -14.01
C SER A 2 6.18 -20.71 -12.87
N THR A 3 6.49 -19.42 -12.91
CA THR A 3 7.33 -18.72 -11.95
C THR A 3 6.48 -17.81 -11.08
N GLU A 4 6.76 -17.78 -9.78
CA GLU A 4 6.14 -16.86 -8.83
C GLU A 4 6.93 -15.55 -8.79
N LEU A 5 6.22 -14.44 -9.00
CA LEU A 5 6.77 -13.09 -9.02
C LEU A 5 5.97 -12.19 -8.10
N LEU A 6 6.67 -11.26 -7.46
CA LEU A 6 6.07 -10.17 -6.70
C LEU A 6 5.88 -8.98 -7.64
N LEU A 7 4.66 -8.50 -7.79
CA LEU A 7 4.39 -7.28 -8.57
C LEU A 7 4.89 -6.05 -7.83
N LEU A 8 5.63 -5.19 -8.51
CA LEU A 8 6.07 -3.89 -8.01
C LEU A 8 5.10 -2.76 -8.41
N SER A 9 4.38 -2.97 -9.52
CA SER A 9 3.41 -2.02 -10.07
C SER A 9 2.04 -2.67 -10.26
N ASP A 10 0.98 -1.86 -10.28
CA ASP A 10 -0.36 -2.31 -10.62
C ASP A 10 -0.41 -2.69 -12.12
N ILE A 11 -0.87 -3.90 -12.42
CA ILE A 11 -0.99 -4.36 -13.81
C ILE A 11 -2.41 -4.87 -14.03
N ASP A 12 -3.09 -4.31 -15.02
CA ASP A 12 -4.41 -4.75 -15.43
C ASP A 12 -4.39 -6.25 -15.75
N LYS A 13 -5.31 -6.99 -15.13
CA LYS A 13 -5.51 -8.46 -15.20
C LYS A 13 -4.57 -9.32 -14.36
N LEU A 14 -3.49 -8.80 -13.78
CA LEU A 14 -2.62 -9.59 -12.89
C LEU A 14 -2.85 -9.30 -11.41
N GLY A 15 -3.00 -8.04 -11.02
CA GLY A 15 -3.17 -7.67 -9.62
C GLY A 15 -2.54 -6.33 -9.27
N LYS A 16 -2.46 -6.05 -7.97
CA LYS A 16 -1.90 -4.81 -7.45
C LYS A 16 -0.44 -4.95 -7.06
N ALA A 17 0.24 -3.81 -6.94
CA ALA A 17 1.57 -3.69 -6.40
C ALA A 17 1.65 -4.33 -5.00
N GLY A 18 2.58 -5.27 -4.83
CA GLY A 18 2.80 -6.04 -3.60
C GLY A 18 2.11 -7.40 -3.56
N ASP A 19 1.39 -7.80 -4.61
CA ASP A 19 0.80 -9.13 -4.69
C ASP A 19 1.77 -10.14 -5.32
N VAL A 20 1.71 -11.38 -4.82
CA VAL A 20 2.48 -12.50 -5.35
C VAL A 20 1.61 -13.25 -6.34
N VAL A 21 2.04 -13.27 -7.60
CA VAL A 21 1.30 -13.89 -8.71
C VAL A 21 2.14 -14.95 -9.39
N LYS A 22 1.47 -16.02 -9.82
CA LYS A 22 2.09 -17.12 -10.55
C LYS A 22 1.86 -16.92 -12.05
N VAL A 23 2.93 -16.69 -12.79
CA VAL A 23 2.87 -16.40 -14.23
C VAL A 23 3.68 -17.40 -15.04
N ALA A 24 3.46 -17.43 -16.36
CA ALA A 24 4.29 -18.21 -17.25
C ALA A 24 5.72 -17.65 -17.31
N ASP A 25 6.71 -18.53 -17.36
CA ASP A 25 8.14 -18.14 -17.35
C ASP A 25 8.53 -17.17 -18.47
N GLY A 26 7.92 -17.31 -19.65
CA GLY A 26 8.17 -16.41 -20.78
C GLY A 26 7.63 -15.00 -20.51
N TYR A 27 6.49 -14.89 -19.85
CA TYR A 27 5.90 -13.61 -19.49
C TYR A 27 6.71 -12.91 -18.39
N ALA A 28 7.18 -13.68 -17.41
CA ALA A 28 8.14 -13.22 -16.41
C ALA A 28 9.40 -12.62 -17.07
N ARG A 29 10.09 -13.41 -17.90
CA ARG A 29 11.40 -13.04 -18.46
C ARG A 29 11.37 -11.98 -19.56
N ASN A 30 10.34 -11.96 -20.38
CA ASN A 30 10.29 -11.08 -21.55
C ASN A 30 9.57 -9.75 -21.29
N TYR A 31 8.68 -9.70 -20.28
CA TYR A 31 7.84 -8.53 -20.03
C TYR A 31 8.03 -7.97 -18.63
N LEU A 32 7.83 -8.78 -17.58
CA LEU A 32 7.78 -8.28 -16.21
C LEU A 32 9.16 -7.92 -15.62
N LEU A 33 10.18 -8.75 -15.87
CA LEU A 33 11.54 -8.57 -15.37
C LEU A 33 12.27 -7.41 -16.08
N PRO A 34 12.24 -7.27 -17.42
CA PRO A 34 12.96 -6.19 -18.10
C PRO A 34 12.33 -4.80 -17.90
N GLN A 35 11.04 -4.73 -17.56
CA GLN A 35 10.34 -3.46 -17.31
C GLN A 35 10.29 -3.10 -15.81
N ASP A 36 10.98 -3.84 -14.95
CA ASP A 36 10.97 -3.65 -13.49
C ASP A 36 9.55 -3.67 -12.88
N LEU A 37 8.60 -4.34 -13.55
CA LEU A 37 7.21 -4.45 -13.11
C LEU A 37 7.03 -5.56 -12.06
N ALA A 38 7.96 -6.52 -12.00
CA ALA A 38 7.92 -7.58 -11.00
C ALA A 38 9.32 -8.05 -10.58
N ALA A 39 9.44 -8.48 -9.33
CA ALA A 39 10.67 -9.00 -8.75
C ALA A 39 10.54 -10.51 -8.43
N PRO A 40 11.65 -11.28 -8.50
CA PRO A 40 11.67 -12.67 -8.07
C PRO A 40 11.30 -12.78 -6.59
N VAL A 41 10.41 -13.73 -6.28
CA VAL A 41 9.98 -14.00 -4.92
C VAL A 41 11.10 -14.70 -4.15
N SER A 42 11.91 -13.90 -3.45
CA SER A 42 12.82 -14.43 -2.44
C SER A 42 12.06 -14.61 -1.12
N LYS A 43 12.23 -15.76 -0.45
CA LYS A 43 11.66 -16.02 0.89
C LYS A 43 12.01 -14.92 1.91
N HIS A 44 13.17 -14.27 1.75
CA HIS A 44 13.58 -13.14 2.58
C HIS A 44 12.80 -11.85 2.27
N ALA A 45 12.55 -11.58 0.99
CA ALA A 45 11.79 -10.41 0.55
C ALA A 45 10.32 -10.51 1.00
N LEU A 46 9.72 -11.71 0.89
CA LEU A 46 8.37 -12.00 1.36
C LEU A 46 8.21 -11.71 2.86
N ARG A 47 9.09 -12.26 3.71
CA ARG A 47 9.05 -12.02 5.16
C ARG A 47 9.22 -10.54 5.51
N ARG A 48 10.07 -9.82 4.77
CA ARG A 48 10.28 -8.38 4.98
C ARG A 48 9.04 -7.58 4.60
N LEU A 49 8.38 -7.94 3.50
CA LEU A 49 7.16 -7.30 3.03
C LEU A 49 5.97 -7.57 3.96
N GLU A 50 5.81 -8.79 4.44
CA GLU A 50 4.79 -9.12 5.44
C GLU A 50 4.98 -8.32 6.73
N LYS A 51 6.23 -8.19 7.19
CA LYS A 51 6.55 -7.38 8.37
C LYS A 51 6.21 -5.91 8.14
N LEU A 52 6.63 -5.35 7.01
CA LEU A 52 6.33 -3.96 6.64
C LEU A 52 4.82 -3.72 6.42
N ARG A 53 4.08 -4.68 5.86
CA ARG A 53 2.62 -4.61 5.71
C ARG A 53 1.96 -4.56 7.09
N LYS A 54 2.32 -5.46 8.00
CA LYS A 54 1.79 -5.45 9.38
C LYS A 54 2.09 -4.16 10.12
N GLU A 55 3.32 -3.64 10.01
CA GLU A 55 3.70 -2.36 10.60
C GLU A 55 2.87 -1.19 10.03
N ARG A 56 2.66 -1.15 8.70
CA ARG A 56 1.81 -0.12 8.07
C ARG A 56 0.33 -0.23 8.45
N GLU A 57 -0.21 -1.44 8.52
CA GLU A 57 -1.59 -1.67 8.95
C GLU A 57 -1.82 -1.20 10.39
N GLU A 58 -0.86 -1.44 11.28
CA GLU A 58 -0.91 -0.99 12.66
C GLU A 58 -0.90 0.54 12.75
N VAL A 59 0.05 1.19 12.04
CA VAL A 59 0.12 2.66 11.98
C VAL A 59 -1.16 3.24 11.37
N SER A 60 -1.70 2.64 10.31
CA SER A 60 -2.92 3.10 9.68
C SER A 60 -4.12 3.02 10.62
N ARG A 61 -4.23 1.97 11.45
CA ARG A 61 -5.29 1.86 12.46
C ARG A 61 -5.19 2.95 13.52
N ILE A 62 -3.98 3.21 14.02
CA ILE A 62 -3.73 4.26 15.02
C ILE A 62 -4.10 5.63 14.45
N GLN A 63 -3.66 5.95 13.24
CA GLN A 63 -4.01 7.21 12.56
C GLN A 63 -5.51 7.38 12.37
N LEU A 64 -6.24 6.32 12.01
CA LEU A 64 -7.69 6.34 11.87
C LEU A 64 -8.39 6.59 13.21
N ALA A 65 -7.90 5.99 14.29
CA ALA A 65 -8.41 6.22 15.64
C ALA A 65 -8.17 7.67 16.08
N GLU A 66 -6.94 8.19 15.93
CA GLU A 66 -6.60 9.57 16.25
C GLU A 66 -7.41 10.59 15.42
N ALA A 67 -7.62 10.31 14.13
CA ALA A 67 -8.42 11.16 13.26
C ALA A 67 -9.88 11.23 13.71
N LYS A 68 -10.47 10.09 14.13
CA LYS A 68 -11.82 10.05 14.69
C LYS A 68 -11.92 10.82 16.00
N GLU A 69 -10.94 10.67 16.90
CA GLU A 69 -10.92 11.43 18.15
C GLU A 69 -10.80 12.94 17.92
N LYS A 70 -9.95 13.36 16.96
CA LYS A 70 -9.82 14.77 16.58
C LYS A 70 -11.10 15.31 15.96
N ALA A 71 -11.76 14.54 15.09
CA ALA A 71 -13.05 14.93 14.51
C ALA A 71 -14.11 15.18 15.59
N SER A 72 -14.27 14.26 16.56
CA SER A 72 -15.21 14.43 17.67
C SER A 72 -14.92 15.66 18.55
N LYS A 73 -13.63 16.02 18.70
CA LYS A 73 -13.23 17.24 19.43
C LYS A 73 -13.55 18.51 18.64
N LEU A 74 -13.38 18.48 17.32
CA LEU A 74 -13.66 19.61 16.43
C LEU A 74 -15.17 19.87 16.26
N ASP A 75 -16.00 18.82 16.20
CA ASP A 75 -17.46 18.97 16.10
C ASP A 75 -18.06 19.72 17.30
N ASN A 76 -17.44 19.61 18.48
CA ASN A 76 -17.86 20.33 19.68
C ASN A 76 -17.19 21.71 19.83
N ALA A 77 -16.23 22.05 18.98
CA ALA A 77 -15.49 23.31 19.05
C ALA A 77 -16.15 24.37 18.15
N SER A 78 -17.07 25.15 18.71
CA SER A 78 -17.56 26.36 18.03
C SER A 78 -16.54 27.49 18.15
N VAL A 79 -15.86 27.83 17.06
CA VAL A 79 -14.92 28.96 17.01
C VAL A 79 -15.66 30.20 16.53
N THR A 80 -15.92 31.13 17.44
CA THR A 80 -16.54 32.42 17.10
C THR A 80 -15.44 33.42 16.70
N LEU A 81 -15.27 33.65 15.40
CA LEU A 81 -14.36 34.67 14.87
C LEU A 81 -15.06 36.03 14.88
N ARG A 82 -14.61 36.96 15.71
CA ARG A 82 -15.07 38.36 15.65
C ARG A 82 -14.16 39.13 14.70
N ALA A 83 -14.72 39.54 13.56
CA ALA A 83 -14.08 40.47 12.63
C ALA A 83 -14.62 41.88 12.88
N LYS A 84 -13.73 42.88 12.98
CA LYS A 84 -14.11 44.29 12.99
C LYS A 84 -14.23 44.75 11.55
N THR A 85 -15.45 44.89 11.07
CA THR A 85 -15.72 45.50 9.75
C THR A 85 -15.43 47.00 9.85
N VAL A 86 -14.62 47.49 8.91
CA VAL A 86 -14.32 48.92 8.69
C VAL A 86 -15.32 49.47 7.69
#